data_AF-A0AB39SLC7-F1
#
_entry.id   AF-A0AB39SLC7-F1
#
_cell.length_a   1.000
_cell.length_b   1.000
_cell.length_c   1.000
_cell.angle_alpha   90.00
_cell.angle_beta   90.00
_cell.angle_gamma   90.00
#
_symmetry.space_group_name_H-M   'P 1'
#
loop_
_entity.id
_entity.type
_entity.pdbx_description
1 polymer ?
#
loop_
_entity_poly.entity_id
_entity_poly.type
_entity_poly.pdbx_seq_one_letter_code
_entity_poly.pdbx_strand_id
1 'polypeptide(L)'
;MSTVIEQPVEARLVAAAPRMPSIPATLHYDRSDPFAVCMTFPAPATLEGVDVCWTFARELLTSGLEEAVGWGDVRVRPYGYDRTVLEFHAPEGTAVVHVRSGEVRRFLQRTTDLVPVGLEHLHVDLDHDLAELMRGTC
;
A
#
# COMPACT_ATOMS: atom_id res chain seq x y z
N MET A 1 19.38 8.50 9.82
CA MET A 1 19.01 7.24 9.14
C MET A 1 17.66 7.46 8.47
N SER A 2 17.45 6.98 7.24
CA SER A 2 16.21 7.22 6.50
C SER A 2 15.01 6.68 7.28
N THR A 3 13.99 7.52 7.46
CA THR A 3 12.72 7.16 8.10
C THR A 3 11.71 6.58 7.10
N VAL A 4 12.07 6.62 5.82
CA VAL A 4 11.24 6.25 4.68
C VAL A 4 11.85 5.08 3.93
N ILE A 5 10.99 4.13 3.54
CA ILE A 5 11.31 2.97 2.71
C ILE A 5 10.49 3.05 1.42
N GLU A 6 11.17 3.05 0.28
CA GLU A 6 10.55 2.94 -1.04
C GLU A 6 10.93 1.61 -1.71
N GLN A 7 9.96 0.99 -2.40
CA GLN A 7 10.17 -0.21 -3.21
C GLN A 7 9.44 -0.06 -4.55
N PRO A 8 10.17 0.09 -5.67
CA PRO A 8 9.55 -0.05 -6.98
C PRO A 8 9.08 -1.49 -7.16
N VAL A 9 7.88 -1.65 -7.71
CA VAL A 9 7.25 -2.93 -8.05
C VAL A 9 6.66 -2.85 -9.46
N GLU A 10 6.69 -3.97 -10.18
CA GLU A 10 5.95 -4.10 -11.44
C GLU A 10 4.52 -4.54 -11.15
N ALA A 11 3.57 -3.79 -11.67
CA ALA A 11 2.14 -4.01 -11.50
C ALA A 11 1.49 -4.29 -12.84
N ARG A 12 0.65 -5.33 -12.97
CA ARG A 12 -0.18 -5.52 -14.18
C ARG A 12 -1.59 -5.01 -13.97
N LEU A 13 -2.01 -4.02 -14.76
CA LEU A 13 -3.38 -3.49 -14.75
C LEU A 13 -4.34 -4.37 -15.59
N VAL A 14 -5.50 -4.72 -15.02
CA VAL A 14 -6.60 -5.38 -15.74
C VAL A 14 -7.76 -4.40 -15.89
N ALA A 15 -7.82 -3.70 -17.02
CA ALA A 15 -8.94 -2.87 -17.44
C ALA A 15 -9.56 -3.45 -18.73
N ALA A 16 -10.78 -3.05 -19.09
CA ALA A 16 -11.44 -3.50 -20.34
C ALA A 16 -10.61 -3.17 -21.61
N ALA A 17 -9.74 -2.15 -21.53
CA ALA A 17 -8.69 -1.86 -22.51
C ALA A 17 -7.43 -1.39 -21.76
N PRO A 18 -6.57 -2.30 -21.28
CA PRO A 18 -5.37 -1.92 -20.56
C PRO A 18 -4.39 -1.27 -21.53
N ARG A 19 -4.02 -0.01 -21.27
CA ARG A 19 -3.05 0.73 -22.12
C ARG A 19 -1.65 0.13 -22.04
N MET A 20 -1.31 -0.57 -20.96
CA MET A 20 -0.01 -1.21 -20.73
C MET A 20 -0.17 -2.55 -19.99
N PRO A 21 0.56 -3.62 -20.40
CA PRO A 21 0.56 -4.92 -19.72
C PRO A 21 1.40 -4.97 -18.45
N SER A 22 2.27 -3.98 -18.20
CA SER A 22 3.00 -3.77 -16.96
C SER A 22 3.12 -2.26 -16.74
N ILE A 23 2.81 -1.80 -15.54
CA ILE A 23 2.91 -0.41 -15.10
C ILE A 23 3.87 -0.33 -13.91
N PRO A 24 4.71 0.72 -13.83
CA PRO A 24 5.51 0.98 -12.65
C PRO A 24 4.58 1.37 -11.49
N ALA A 25 4.86 0.85 -10.30
CA ALA A 25 4.26 1.32 -9.05
C ALA A 25 5.33 1.36 -7.95
N THR A 26 5.10 2.13 -6.90
CA THR A 26 6.03 2.25 -5.76
C THR A 26 5.28 1.99 -4.47
N LEU A 27 5.77 1.03 -3.68
CA LEU A 27 5.36 0.88 -2.27
C LEU A 27 6.21 1.81 -1.40
N HIS A 28 5.55 2.54 -0.52
CA HIS A 28 6.16 3.49 0.39
C HIS A 28 5.71 3.18 1.82
N TYR A 29 6.67 3.22 2.76
CA TYR A 29 6.42 3.20 4.19
C TYR A 29 7.18 4.34 4.87
N ASP A 30 6.49 5.14 5.70
CA ASP A 30 7.09 6.15 6.57
C ASP A 30 6.82 5.75 8.02
N ARG A 31 7.87 5.77 8.86
CA ARG A 31 7.73 5.47 10.30
C ARG A 31 6.84 6.47 11.04
N SER A 32 6.62 7.67 10.50
CA SER A 32 5.73 8.67 11.08
C SER A 32 4.26 8.25 11.04
N ASP A 33 3.90 7.40 10.07
CA ASP A 33 2.61 6.71 10.00
C ASP A 33 2.84 5.19 9.96
N PRO A 34 3.21 4.59 11.10
CA PRO A 34 3.77 3.25 11.14
C PRO A 34 2.76 2.14 10.83
N PHE A 35 1.48 2.48 10.75
CA PHE A 35 0.38 1.56 10.42
C PHE A 35 0.05 1.56 8.93
N ALA A 36 0.47 2.57 8.17
CA ALA A 36 0.11 2.74 6.78
C ALA A 36 1.19 2.26 5.80
N VAL A 37 0.74 1.80 4.65
CA VAL A 37 1.55 1.61 3.45
C VAL A 37 0.87 2.36 2.31
N CYS A 38 1.66 3.06 1.52
CA CYS A 38 1.20 3.77 0.34
C CYS A 38 1.66 3.04 -0.93
N MET A 39 0.77 2.90 -1.91
CA MET A 39 1.11 2.42 -3.25
C MET A 39 0.83 3.52 -4.27
N THR A 40 1.87 4.01 -4.93
CA THR A 40 1.77 5.10 -5.89
C THR A 40 1.89 4.59 -7.32
N PHE A 41 1.00 5.05 -8.19
CA PHE A 41 1.01 4.86 -9.62
C PHE A 41 1.27 6.20 -10.30
N PRO A 42 2.30 6.33 -11.15
CA PRO A 42 2.60 7.59 -11.80
C PRO A 42 1.59 7.90 -12.91
N ALA A 43 1.42 9.18 -13.24
CA ALA A 43 0.51 9.70 -14.26
C ALA A 43 0.42 8.88 -15.57
N PRO A 44 1.54 8.44 -16.19
CA PRO A 44 1.46 7.64 -17.42
C PRO A 44 0.78 6.27 -17.26
N ALA A 45 0.68 5.77 -16.03
CA ALA A 45 0.08 4.49 -15.68
C ALA A 45 -1.40 4.59 -15.27
N THR A 46 -1.95 5.80 -15.11
CA THR A 46 -3.33 6.03 -14.62
C THR A 46 -4.24 6.49 -15.77
N LEU A 47 -5.55 6.30 -15.62
CA LEU A 47 -6.52 6.69 -16.65
C LEU A 47 -6.67 8.21 -16.76
N GLU A 48 -6.58 8.90 -15.62
CA GLU A 48 -6.72 10.35 -15.47
C GLU A 48 -5.45 11.12 -15.90
N GLY A 49 -4.31 10.43 -16.08
CA GLY A 49 -3.05 11.08 -16.44
C GLY A 49 -2.42 11.88 -15.29
N VAL A 50 -2.77 11.55 -14.05
CA VAL A 50 -2.23 12.14 -12.81
C VAL A 50 -1.69 11.05 -11.89
N ASP A 51 -0.76 11.40 -11.00
CA ASP A 51 -0.27 10.47 -10.00
C ASP A 51 -1.41 10.07 -9.05
N VAL A 52 -1.52 8.77 -8.78
CA VAL A 52 -2.54 8.20 -7.89
C VAL A 52 -1.83 7.49 -6.75
N CYS A 53 -2.21 7.79 -5.51
CA CYS A 53 -1.68 7.16 -4.32
C CYS A 53 -2.82 6.45 -3.56
N TRP A 54 -2.60 5.18 -3.21
CA TRP A 54 -3.48 4.40 -2.37
C TRP A 54 -2.83 4.15 -1.02
N THR A 55 -3.47 4.58 0.05
CA THR A 55 -3.02 4.32 1.42
C THR A 55 -3.88 3.23 2.05
N PHE A 56 -3.26 2.21 2.63
CA PHE A 56 -3.94 1.10 3.28
C PHE A 56 -3.09 0.53 4.42
N ALA A 57 -3.68 -0.33 5.25
CA ALA A 57 -3.00 -0.88 6.40
C ALA A 57 -1.79 -1.76 6.01
N ARG A 58 -0.67 -1.57 6.69
CA ARG A 58 0.50 -2.46 6.61
C ARG A 58 0.12 -3.91 6.90
N GLU A 59 -0.72 -4.12 7.91
CA GLU A 59 -1.24 -5.44 8.29
C GLU A 59 -2.04 -6.10 7.16
N LEU A 60 -2.85 -5.33 6.42
CA LEU A 60 -3.61 -5.86 5.30
C LEU A 60 -2.69 -6.47 4.23
N LEU A 61 -1.55 -5.81 3.97
CA LEU A 61 -0.56 -6.31 3.03
C LEU A 61 0.14 -7.59 3.54
N THR A 62 0.43 -7.65 4.84
CA THR A 62 1.02 -8.84 5.49
C THR A 62 0.08 -10.04 5.40
N SER A 63 -1.16 -9.92 5.89
CA SER A 63 -2.14 -11.02 5.87
C SER A 63 -2.51 -11.42 4.43
N GLY A 64 -2.54 -10.45 3.52
CA GLY A 64 -2.80 -10.66 2.09
C GLY A 64 -1.74 -11.47 1.33
N LEU A 65 -0.57 -11.69 1.93
CA LEU A 65 0.42 -12.63 1.38
C LEU A 65 0.07 -14.09 1.63
N GLU A 66 -0.73 -14.38 2.67
CA GLU A 66 -1.04 -15.73 3.13
C GLU A 66 -2.45 -16.16 2.72
N GLU A 67 -3.41 -15.24 2.81
CA GLU A 67 -4.82 -15.51 2.51
C GLU A 67 -5.50 -14.33 1.82
N ALA A 68 -6.72 -14.56 1.35
CA ALA A 68 -7.52 -13.51 0.73
C ALA A 68 -8.21 -12.65 1.79
N VAL A 69 -7.77 -11.40 1.93
CA VAL A 69 -8.29 -10.42 2.89
C VAL A 69 -8.60 -9.10 2.23
N GLY A 70 -9.30 -8.21 2.93
CA GLY A 70 -9.56 -6.89 2.41
C GLY A 70 -10.52 -6.05 3.23
N TRP A 71 -10.16 -4.78 3.41
CA TRP A 71 -10.86 -3.80 4.24
C TRP A 71 -11.16 -2.56 3.40
N GLY A 72 -12.41 -2.10 3.45
CA GLY A 72 -12.88 -1.00 2.62
C GLY A 72 -12.64 -1.27 1.13
N ASP A 73 -11.89 -0.37 0.50
CA ASP A 73 -11.67 -0.30 -0.93
C ASP A 73 -10.50 -1.17 -1.43
N VAL A 74 -9.71 -1.75 -0.51
CA VAL A 74 -8.51 -2.51 -0.86
C VAL A 74 -8.68 -3.99 -0.51
N ARG A 75 -8.45 -4.85 -1.50
CA ARG A 75 -8.39 -6.31 -1.34
C ARG A 75 -7.00 -6.81 -1.68
N VAL A 76 -6.48 -7.75 -0.91
CA VAL A 76 -5.17 -8.36 -1.13
C VAL A 76 -5.30 -9.87 -1.01
N ARG A 77 -4.70 -10.61 -1.95
CA ARG A 77 -4.73 -12.07 -1.93
C ARG A 77 -3.51 -12.69 -2.60
N PRO A 78 -3.07 -13.88 -2.16
CA PRO A 78 -2.08 -14.65 -2.89
C PRO A 78 -2.62 -15.07 -4.26
N TYR A 79 -1.71 -15.22 -5.21
CA TYR A 79 -1.97 -15.69 -6.56
C TYR A 79 -0.81 -16.59 -7.00
N GLY A 80 -1.13 -17.63 -7.79
CA GLY A 80 -0.13 -18.61 -8.22
C GLY A 80 1.11 -17.97 -8.86
N TYR A 81 2.20 -18.75 -8.92
CA TYR A 81 3.50 -18.32 -9.48
C TYR A 81 4.19 -17.17 -8.71
N ASP A 82 4.15 -17.22 -7.37
CA ASP A 82 4.77 -16.21 -6.47
C ASP A 82 4.33 -14.77 -6.80
N ARG A 83 3.00 -14.61 -6.88
CA ARG A 83 2.36 -13.33 -7.13
C ARG A 83 1.35 -13.02 -6.04
N THR A 84 1.17 -11.74 -5.78
CA THR A 84 0.11 -11.22 -4.93
C THR A 84 -0.72 -10.28 -5.76
N VAL A 85 -2.04 -10.39 -5.63
CA VAL A 85 -2.98 -9.51 -6.32
C VAL A 85 -3.48 -8.48 -5.32
N LEU A 86 -3.40 -7.21 -5.70
CA LEU A 86 -4.02 -6.09 -5.00
C LEU A 86 -5.15 -5.56 -5.90
N GLU A 87 -6.31 -5.34 -5.31
CA GLU A 87 -7.48 -4.80 -5.99
C GLU A 87 -7.91 -3.52 -5.26
N PHE A 88 -7.91 -2.41 -5.99
CA PHE A 88 -8.28 -1.09 -5.48
C PHE A 88 -9.60 -0.67 -6.11
N HIS A 89 -10.61 -0.43 -5.28
CA HIS A 89 -11.97 -0.13 -5.71
C HIS A 89 -12.25 1.37 -5.55
N ALA A 90 -12.57 2.04 -6.64
CA ALA A 90 -13.01 3.42 -6.63
C ALA A 90 -14.36 3.53 -7.38
N PRO A 91 -15.16 4.60 -7.16
CA PRO A 91 -16.38 4.83 -7.92
C PRO A 91 -16.17 4.83 -9.44
N GLU A 92 -15.00 5.26 -9.89
CA GLU A 92 -14.61 5.36 -11.29
C GLU A 92 -14.22 3.98 -11.89
N GLY A 93 -13.92 3.00 -11.04
CA GLY A 93 -13.58 1.64 -11.46
C GLY A 93 -12.66 0.90 -10.49
N THR A 94 -12.30 -0.33 -10.86
CA THR A 94 -11.39 -1.18 -10.09
C THR A 94 -10.04 -1.30 -10.78
N ALA A 95 -8.97 -0.99 -10.06
CA ALA A 95 -7.61 -1.26 -10.49
C ALA A 95 -7.13 -2.58 -9.87
N VAL A 96 -6.89 -3.58 -10.72
CA VAL A 96 -6.30 -4.86 -10.31
C VAL A 96 -4.84 -4.86 -10.67
N VAL A 97 -3.98 -5.21 -9.71
CA VAL A 97 -2.53 -5.14 -9.81
C VAL A 97 -1.91 -6.47 -9.37
N HIS A 98 -1.07 -7.05 -10.22
CA HIS A 98 -0.26 -8.22 -9.87
C HIS A 98 1.18 -7.78 -9.56
N VAL A 99 1.67 -8.08 -8.35
CA VAL A 99 3.07 -7.84 -7.95
C VAL A 99 3.77 -9.14 -7.57
N ARG A 100 5.11 -9.17 -7.62
CA ARG A 100 5.88 -10.32 -7.15
C ARG A 100 5.78 -10.41 -5.63
N SER A 101 5.35 -11.56 -5.11
CA SER A 101 5.23 -11.71 -3.65
C SER A 101 6.58 -11.56 -2.95
N GLY A 102 7.69 -11.97 -3.59
CA GLY A 102 9.04 -11.73 -3.08
C GLY A 102 9.39 -10.24 -2.86
N GLU A 103 8.89 -9.33 -3.72
CA GLU A 103 9.13 -7.88 -3.56
C GLU A 103 8.33 -7.32 -2.39
N VAL A 104 7.07 -7.74 -2.24
CA VAL A 104 6.22 -7.37 -1.11
C VAL A 104 6.80 -7.88 0.21
N ARG A 105 7.23 -9.15 0.27
CA ARG A 105 7.90 -9.72 1.45
C ARG A 105 9.15 -8.95 1.83
N ARG A 106 9.99 -8.60 0.84
CA ARG A 106 11.21 -7.79 1.08
C ARG A 106 10.88 -6.41 1.60
N PHE A 107 9.84 -5.77 1.07
CA PHE A 107 9.36 -4.49 1.57
C PHE A 107 8.90 -4.61 3.02
N LEU A 108 8.00 -5.55 3.34
CA LEU A 108 7.49 -5.77 4.71
C LEU A 108 8.58 -6.15 5.71
N GLN A 109 9.60 -6.92 5.30
CA GLN A 109 10.74 -7.20 6.17
C GLN A 109 11.44 -5.90 6.58
N ARG A 110 11.71 -5.00 5.63
CA ARG A 110 12.37 -3.72 5.94
C ARG A 110 11.49 -2.81 6.79
N THR A 111 10.17 -2.80 6.59
CA THR A 111 9.26 -2.03 7.46
C THR A 111 9.24 -2.58 8.88
N THR A 112 9.31 -3.90 9.04
CA THR A 112 9.40 -4.58 10.34
C THR A 112 10.73 -4.31 11.04
N ASP A 113 11.83 -4.29 10.29
CA ASP A 113 13.15 -3.94 10.83
C ASP A 113 13.21 -2.48 11.31
N LEU A 114 12.45 -1.58 10.66
CA LEU A 114 12.37 -0.16 11.04
C LEU A 114 11.41 0.08 12.21
N VAL A 115 10.23 -0.54 12.18
CA VAL A 115 9.21 -0.51 13.24
C VAL A 115 8.62 -1.90 13.39
N PRO A 116 9.02 -2.67 14.42
CA PRO A 116 8.49 -4.01 14.64
C PRO A 116 6.97 -4.02 14.81
N VAL A 117 6.33 -5.08 14.33
CA VAL A 117 4.89 -5.29 14.54
C VAL A 117 4.58 -5.35 16.04
N GLY A 118 3.55 -4.63 16.48
CA GLY A 118 3.17 -4.46 17.88
C GLY A 118 3.86 -3.29 18.60
N LEU A 119 4.92 -2.70 18.01
CA LEU A 119 5.66 -1.56 18.57
C LEU A 119 5.40 -0.25 17.81
N GLU A 120 4.40 -0.22 16.94
CA GLU A 120 4.01 0.95 16.14
C GLU A 120 3.63 2.13 17.04
N HIS A 121 2.92 1.86 18.14
CA HIS A 121 2.45 2.88 19.09
C HIS A 121 3.59 3.70 19.73
N LEU A 122 4.83 3.19 19.74
CA LEU A 122 6.00 3.92 20.24
C LEU A 122 6.48 5.02 19.27
N HIS A 123 5.97 5.00 18.03
CA HIS A 123 6.38 5.88 16.95
C HIS A 123 5.32 6.92 16.58
N VAL A 124 4.16 6.89 17.24
CA VAL A 124 3.07 7.85 17.09
C VAL A 124 2.96 8.68 18.36
N ASP A 125 2.89 10.01 18.22
CA ASP A 125 2.59 10.90 19.34
C ASP A 125 1.06 10.99 19.52
N LEU A 126 0.48 9.92 20.05
CA LEU A 126 -0.97 9.78 20.20
C LEU A 126 -1.60 10.92 21.01
N ASP A 127 -0.86 11.47 21.98
CA ASP A 127 -1.33 12.58 22.80
C ASP A 127 -1.40 13.88 22.00
N HIS A 128 -0.41 14.14 21.13
CA HIS A 128 -0.43 15.26 20.20
C HIS A 128 -1.58 15.14 19.19
N ASP A 129 -1.70 13.99 18.54
CA ASP A 129 -2.70 13.76 17.50
C ASP A 129 -4.13 13.87 18.07
N LEU A 130 -4.36 13.32 19.26
CA LEU A 130 -5.64 13.44 19.95
C LEU A 130 -5.94 14.90 20.33
N ALA A 131 -4.94 15.65 20.79
CA ALA A 131 -5.10 17.07 21.10
C ALA A 131 -5.45 17.90 19.85
N GLU A 132 -4.88 17.59 18.68
CA GLU A 132 -5.25 18.24 17.42
C GLU A 132 -6.69 17.91 17.00
N LEU A 133 -7.10 16.63 17.08
CA LEU A 133 -8.46 16.21 16.78
C LEU A 133 -9.49 16.93 17.67
N MET A 134 -9.21 17.05 18.97
CA MET A 134 -10.10 17.75 19.91
C MET A 134 -10.16 19.27 19.67
N ARG A 135 -9.11 19.87 19.11
CA ARG A 135 -9.09 21.29 18.72
C ARG A 135 -9.88 21.57 17.43
N GLY A 136 -10.13 20.55 16.60
CA GLY A 136 -10.84 20.65 15.32
C GLY A 136 -12.37 20.65 15.39
N THR A 137 -12.97 20.76 16.58
CA THR A 137 -14.44 20.64 16.78
C THR A 137 -15.17 21.95 17.08
N CYS A 138 -14.62 23.10 16.68
CA CYS A 138 -15.27 24.41 16.85
C CYS A 138 -15.99 24.88 15.60
#